data_AF-A0A9P4X0B9-F1
#
_entry.id   AF-A0A9P4X0B9-F1
#
_cell.length_a   1.000
_cell.length_b   1.000
_cell.length_c   1.000
_cell.angle_alpha   90.00
_cell.angle_beta   90.00
_cell.angle_gamma   90.00
#
_symmetry.space_group_name_H-M   'P 1'
#
loop_
_entity.id
_entity.type
_entity.pdbx_description
1 polymer ?
#
loop_
_entity_poly.entity_id
_entity_poly.type
_entity_poly.pdbx_seq_one_letter_code
_entity_poly.pdbx_strand_id
1 'polypeptide(L)'
;MDYDTEGGAINVRFLQADNQRAQFIVQNFNLETANSVRRVMLAEIPTLAIDVVEVIDNTSVLADEFVCHRLGLIPLSSRGVEDLLYSRDCDCEGYCDNCSVVLTLNAKCTGSEIMKVYARDLVIESNRPNDEVGRPVIVDPEGTGSCIVKLRRGQAIHMRCIAKKGIAKEHAKWAPSAAIGFEYDPANKLHHLDYWYEEDPDAEWPKDQDRINLDGGPANPDEPFDYNAVPTRFFYDVETVGGLDPDQIVTKGIQVLQTKLAEVIKELQGGSGPDGVGFEGAQSPTMNGGYGGGPEAGYTTPGYGGASQWGGAGGAQGGTTPYGATPYGAHRRPRPAVKMKLNISYPNNGTQKLIEVEDERKLRVFMDRRMGQEVPGDSVGDEFKGYIFRITGGNDKQGFPMKQGVMHPTRVRLLLAEGHSCYRPRRTGERKRKSVRGCIVAMDLSVLALSVVKKGDADVPGLTDVVLPKRLGPKRATKIRRFFGLSKEDDVRKFVIRREVQPKKEGARPYTKAPKIQRLVTPQRLQHKRHRIALKRRRAEASKDAANEYAQILSKRISEAKAETAEARKRRASSMRH
;
A
#
# COMPACT_ATOMS: atom_id res chain seq x y z
N MET A 1 -36.76 13.01 20.16
CA MET A 1 -36.74 11.79 20.98
C MET A 1 -35.77 12.06 22.09
N ASP A 2 -36.29 12.06 23.31
CA ASP A 2 -35.59 12.55 24.49
C ASP A 2 -34.38 11.68 24.85
N TYR A 3 -33.40 12.37 25.40
CA TYR A 3 -32.04 11.94 25.70
C TYR A 3 -32.01 11.06 26.96
N ASP A 4 -31.52 9.82 26.83
CA ASP A 4 -31.26 8.96 27.97
C ASP A 4 -29.75 8.91 28.23
N THR A 5 -29.27 9.83 29.07
CA THR A 5 -27.88 9.91 29.52
C THR A 5 -27.45 8.74 30.40
N GLU A 6 -28.41 8.01 30.97
CA GLU A 6 -28.18 6.96 31.96
C GLU A 6 -28.48 5.56 31.40
N GLY A 7 -29.13 5.47 30.24
CA GLY A 7 -29.38 4.22 29.54
C GLY A 7 -28.16 3.68 28.80
N GLY A 8 -27.77 2.43 29.09
CA GLY A 8 -26.73 1.70 28.35
C GLY A 8 -27.08 1.29 26.91
N ALA A 9 -28.14 1.88 26.33
CA ALA A 9 -28.59 1.59 24.98
C ALA A 9 -27.82 2.43 23.94
N ILE A 10 -27.54 1.84 22.78
CA ILE A 10 -26.89 2.52 21.65
C ILE A 10 -27.89 3.52 21.06
N ASN A 11 -27.49 4.79 20.94
CA ASN A 11 -28.29 5.84 20.34
C ASN A 11 -27.66 6.33 19.04
N VAL A 12 -28.48 6.46 17.99
CA VAL A 12 -28.05 6.96 16.67
C VAL A 12 -28.88 8.19 16.31
N ARG A 13 -28.21 9.32 16.05
CA ARG A 13 -28.82 10.59 15.64
C ARG A 13 -28.34 10.99 14.25
N PHE A 14 -29.24 11.07 13.29
CA PHE A 14 -28.92 11.61 11.96
C PHE A 14 -28.86 13.14 11.99
N LEU A 15 -27.81 13.71 11.39
CA LEU A 15 -27.63 15.16 11.24
C LEU A 15 -28.11 15.61 9.86
N GLN A 16 -27.66 14.91 8.81
CA GLN A 16 -28.00 15.17 7.42
C GLN A 16 -28.04 13.84 6.68
N ALA A 17 -29.05 13.66 5.82
CA ALA A 17 -29.16 12.49 4.97
C ALA A 17 -29.62 12.93 3.57
N ASP A 18 -28.69 12.88 2.62
CA ASP A 18 -28.91 13.12 1.21
C ASP A 18 -28.70 11.81 0.43
N ASN A 19 -29.10 11.79 -0.84
CA ASN A 19 -28.92 10.61 -1.71
C ASN A 19 -27.44 10.24 -1.95
N GLN A 20 -26.49 11.15 -1.67
CA GLN A 20 -25.05 10.91 -1.85
C GLN A 20 -24.28 10.81 -0.53
N ARG A 21 -24.82 11.35 0.57
CA ARG A 21 -24.09 11.50 1.82
C ARG A 21 -25.01 11.35 3.03
N ALA A 22 -24.58 10.59 4.03
CA ALA A 22 -25.27 10.51 5.32
C ALA A 22 -24.30 10.83 6.47
N GLN A 23 -24.68 11.82 7.28
CA GLN A 23 -23.99 12.21 8.49
C GLN A 23 -24.81 11.83 9.71
N PHE A 24 -24.22 11.05 10.61
CA PHE A 24 -24.89 10.62 11.84
C PHE A 24 -23.91 10.46 13.00
N ILE A 25 -24.45 10.56 14.20
CA ILE A 25 -23.74 10.43 15.47
C ILE A 25 -24.16 9.11 16.10
N VAL A 26 -23.20 8.36 16.62
CA VAL A 26 -23.45 7.19 17.46
C VAL A 26 -22.94 7.46 18.87
N GLN A 27 -23.78 7.21 19.87
CA GLN A 27 -23.49 7.34 21.30
C GLN A 27 -23.58 5.97 21.99
N ASN A 28 -22.91 5.84 23.14
CA ASN A 28 -22.78 4.59 23.91
C ASN A 28 -22.15 3.45 23.08
N PHE A 29 -21.14 3.78 22.29
CA PHE A 29 -20.44 2.84 21.43
C PHE A 29 -18.97 2.74 21.83
N ASN A 30 -18.38 1.54 21.73
CA ASN A 30 -16.95 1.37 21.94
C ASN A 30 -16.17 1.71 20.68
N LEU A 31 -14.94 2.22 20.81
CA LEU A 31 -14.06 2.54 19.68
C LEU A 31 -13.82 1.34 18.75
N GLU A 32 -13.67 0.15 19.31
CA GLU A 32 -13.43 -1.08 18.57
C GLU A 32 -14.62 -1.44 17.70
N THR A 33 -15.84 -1.36 18.25
CA THR A 33 -17.08 -1.60 17.53
C THR A 33 -17.31 -0.54 16.48
N ALA A 34 -17.02 0.73 16.79
CA ALA A 34 -17.11 1.86 15.86
C ALA A 34 -16.24 1.62 14.62
N ASN A 35 -14.96 1.37 14.84
CA ASN A 35 -14.04 1.09 13.76
C ASN A 35 -14.40 -0.20 13.00
N SER A 36 -15.00 -1.18 13.66
CA SER A 36 -15.49 -2.40 13.00
C SER A 36 -16.63 -2.09 12.04
N VAL A 37 -17.65 -1.33 12.45
CA VAL A 37 -18.75 -0.87 11.59
C VAL A 37 -18.20 -0.11 10.39
N ARG A 38 -17.26 0.84 10.60
CA ARG A 38 -16.57 1.55 9.51
C ARG A 38 -15.92 0.60 8.50
N ARG A 39 -15.20 -0.41 8.98
CA ARG A 39 -14.47 -1.34 8.11
C ARG A 39 -15.40 -2.24 7.31
N VAL A 40 -16.50 -2.69 7.91
CA VAL A 40 -17.51 -3.50 7.21
C VAL A 40 -18.16 -2.67 6.11
N MET A 41 -18.56 -1.43 6.41
CA MET A 41 -19.16 -0.51 5.44
C MET A 41 -18.24 -0.20 4.25
N LEU A 42 -16.92 -0.17 4.45
CA LEU A 42 -15.96 0.08 3.37
C LEU A 42 -15.70 -1.14 2.48
N ALA A 43 -15.68 -2.35 3.06
CA ALA A 43 -14.99 -3.48 2.42
C ALA A 43 -15.84 -4.73 2.19
N GLU A 44 -16.95 -4.89 2.91
CA GLU A 44 -17.61 -6.20 3.04
C GLU A 44 -19.09 -6.16 2.64
N ILE A 45 -19.62 -5.00 2.26
CA ILE A 45 -20.95 -4.90 1.65
C ILE A 45 -20.88 -5.45 0.22
N PRO A 46 -21.75 -6.40 -0.15
CA PRO A 46 -21.83 -6.90 -1.51
C PRO A 46 -22.32 -5.83 -2.49
N THR A 47 -21.61 -5.66 -3.60
CA THR A 47 -21.99 -4.77 -4.71
C THR A 47 -21.77 -5.45 -6.06
N LEU A 48 -22.25 -4.82 -7.13
CA LEU A 48 -22.12 -5.31 -8.50
C LEU A 48 -21.10 -4.46 -9.27
N ALA A 49 -20.16 -5.12 -9.96
CA ALA A 49 -19.21 -4.44 -10.85
C ALA A 49 -18.84 -5.31 -12.06
N ILE A 50 -18.41 -4.68 -13.15
CA ILE A 50 -17.94 -5.37 -14.36
C ILE A 50 -16.63 -6.11 -14.03
N ASP A 51 -16.63 -7.42 -14.25
CA ASP A 51 -15.49 -8.29 -13.96
C ASP A 51 -14.82 -8.84 -15.21
N VAL A 52 -15.64 -9.33 -16.15
CA VAL A 52 -15.15 -9.91 -17.41
C VAL A 52 -15.65 -9.04 -18.55
N VAL A 53 -14.77 -8.69 -19.46
CA VAL A 53 -15.10 -7.96 -20.69
C VAL A 53 -14.63 -8.79 -21.87
N GLU A 54 -15.58 -9.20 -22.70
CA GLU A 54 -15.35 -9.86 -23.98
C GLU A 54 -15.25 -8.78 -25.06
N VAL A 55 -14.07 -8.64 -25.65
CA VAL A 55 -13.82 -7.67 -26.73
C VAL A 55 -14.14 -8.33 -28.06
N ILE A 56 -15.15 -7.82 -28.76
CA ILE A 56 -15.57 -8.33 -30.07
C ILE A 56 -14.87 -7.51 -31.16
N ASP A 57 -14.93 -6.19 -31.07
CA ASP A 57 -14.24 -5.27 -31.98
C ASP A 57 -13.75 -4.03 -31.20
N ASN A 58 -12.50 -3.65 -31.41
CA ASN A 58 -11.95 -2.40 -30.91
C ASN A 58 -10.99 -1.81 -31.95
N THR A 59 -11.46 -0.80 -32.67
CA THR A 59 -10.64 -0.01 -33.61
C THR A 59 -10.31 1.37 -33.05
N SER A 60 -10.53 1.60 -31.76
CA SER A 60 -10.19 2.84 -31.07
C SER A 60 -8.68 2.98 -30.85
N VAL A 61 -8.25 4.18 -30.40
CA VAL A 61 -6.83 4.44 -30.09
C VAL A 61 -6.41 3.82 -28.74
N LEU A 62 -7.37 3.52 -27.86
CA LEU A 62 -7.08 2.92 -26.56
C LEU A 62 -6.96 1.41 -26.71
N ALA A 63 -5.86 0.85 -26.20
CA ALA A 63 -5.69 -0.60 -26.14
C ALA A 63 -6.74 -1.23 -25.21
N ASP A 64 -7.08 -2.48 -25.49
CA ASP A 64 -8.19 -3.23 -24.87
C ASP A 64 -8.08 -3.20 -23.35
N GLU A 65 -6.89 -3.43 -22.80
CA GLU A 65 -6.66 -3.45 -21.35
C GLU A 65 -7.04 -2.13 -20.67
N PHE A 66 -6.78 -0.98 -21.30
CA PHE A 66 -7.14 0.32 -20.73
C PHE A 66 -8.65 0.54 -20.75
N VAL A 67 -9.33 0.09 -21.80
CA VAL A 67 -10.79 0.21 -21.88
C VAL A 67 -11.46 -0.72 -20.87
N CYS A 68 -10.99 -1.97 -20.77
CA CYS A 68 -11.47 -2.94 -19.77
C CYS A 68 -11.27 -2.44 -18.34
N HIS A 69 -10.12 -1.81 -18.03
CA HIS A 69 -9.89 -1.21 -16.71
C HIS A 69 -10.84 -0.05 -16.40
N ARG A 70 -11.20 0.77 -17.41
CA ARG A 70 -12.18 1.85 -17.23
C ARG A 70 -13.58 1.29 -17.04
N LEU A 71 -13.99 0.32 -17.85
CA LEU A 71 -15.29 -0.37 -17.73
C LEU A 71 -15.45 -1.01 -16.36
N GLY A 72 -14.40 -1.66 -15.84
CA GLY A 72 -14.41 -2.27 -14.52
C GLY A 72 -14.56 -1.29 -13.34
N LEU A 73 -14.36 0.02 -13.55
CA LEU A 73 -14.52 1.06 -12.53
C LEU A 73 -15.76 1.92 -12.73
N ILE A 74 -16.62 1.60 -13.69
CA ILE A 74 -17.91 2.28 -13.85
C ILE A 74 -18.83 1.82 -12.72
N PRO A 75 -19.35 2.74 -11.89
CA PRO A 75 -20.29 2.38 -10.85
C PRO A 75 -21.59 1.88 -11.46
N LEU A 76 -22.04 0.72 -11.01
CA LEU A 76 -23.33 0.14 -11.36
C LEU A 76 -24.27 0.18 -10.14
N SER A 77 -25.55 0.40 -10.40
CA SER A 77 -26.60 0.28 -9.39
C SER A 77 -26.61 -1.14 -8.84
N SER A 78 -26.48 -1.24 -7.52
CA SER A 78 -26.46 -2.49 -6.75
C SER A 78 -27.74 -2.62 -5.89
N ARG A 79 -28.76 -1.82 -6.16
CA ARG A 79 -30.09 -1.98 -5.56
C ARG A 79 -30.62 -3.36 -5.92
N GLY A 80 -31.00 -4.18 -4.93
CA GLY A 80 -31.44 -5.57 -5.18
C GLY A 80 -30.31 -6.58 -5.44
N VAL A 81 -29.05 -6.27 -5.12
CA VAL A 81 -27.91 -7.22 -5.24
C VAL A 81 -28.07 -8.50 -4.39
N GLU A 82 -29.01 -8.53 -3.45
CA GLU A 82 -29.34 -9.70 -2.63
C GLU A 82 -29.93 -10.83 -3.45
N ASP A 83 -30.74 -10.50 -4.47
CA ASP A 83 -31.37 -11.46 -5.39
C ASP A 83 -30.33 -12.15 -6.30
N LEU A 84 -29.12 -11.60 -6.37
CA LEU A 84 -28.03 -12.15 -7.16
C LEU A 84 -27.17 -13.11 -6.32
N LEU A 85 -26.98 -14.32 -6.81
CA LEU A 85 -26.04 -15.27 -6.21
C LEU A 85 -24.60 -14.87 -6.56
N TYR A 86 -23.65 -15.18 -5.68
CA TYR A 86 -22.25 -15.12 -6.07
C TYR A 86 -22.00 -16.16 -7.17
N SER A 87 -21.14 -15.83 -8.13
CA SER A 87 -20.86 -16.75 -9.25
C SER A 87 -20.26 -18.09 -8.79
N ARG A 88 -19.64 -18.15 -7.62
CA ARG A 88 -19.12 -19.37 -7.00
C ARG A 88 -20.20 -20.23 -6.32
N ASP A 89 -21.33 -19.63 -5.96
CA ASP A 89 -22.45 -20.27 -5.25
C ASP A 89 -23.58 -20.62 -6.24
N CYS A 90 -23.32 -20.53 -7.55
CA CYS A 90 -24.28 -20.79 -8.61
C CYS A 90 -23.89 -22.05 -9.39
N ASP A 91 -24.85 -22.91 -9.66
CA ASP A 91 -24.64 -24.21 -10.30
C ASP A 91 -24.48 -24.15 -11.85
N CYS A 92 -24.27 -22.96 -12.43
CA CYS A 92 -24.14 -22.80 -13.87
C CYS A 92 -22.67 -22.90 -14.36
N GLU A 93 -22.44 -23.48 -15.53
CA GLU A 93 -21.09 -23.57 -16.14
C GLU A 93 -20.57 -22.24 -16.71
N GLY A 94 -21.42 -21.21 -16.78
CA GLY A 94 -21.09 -19.91 -17.34
C GLY A 94 -21.69 -18.74 -16.57
N TYR A 95 -22.34 -17.84 -17.31
CA TYR A 95 -22.93 -16.62 -16.77
C TYR A 95 -24.44 -16.65 -17.06
N CYS A 96 -25.23 -16.93 -16.03
CA CYS A 96 -26.69 -16.93 -16.12
C CYS A 96 -27.28 -15.67 -15.48
N ASP A 97 -28.58 -15.47 -15.71
CA ASP A 97 -29.32 -14.31 -15.16
C ASP A 97 -29.47 -14.35 -13.64
N ASN A 98 -29.14 -15.45 -12.96
CA ASN A 98 -29.17 -15.56 -11.50
C ASN A 98 -27.83 -15.19 -10.84
N CYS A 99 -26.72 -15.15 -11.60
CA CYS A 99 -25.37 -14.91 -11.04
C CYS A 99 -24.61 -13.75 -11.69
N SER A 100 -25.09 -13.22 -12.82
CA SER A 100 -24.43 -12.13 -13.54
C SER A 100 -25.37 -11.24 -14.35
N VAL A 101 -25.02 -9.96 -14.47
CA VAL A 101 -25.70 -9.00 -15.35
C VAL A 101 -24.82 -8.77 -16.58
N VAL A 102 -25.36 -8.94 -17.77
CA VAL A 102 -24.63 -8.73 -19.02
C VAL A 102 -25.01 -7.38 -19.62
N LEU A 103 -23.99 -6.56 -19.91
CA LEU A 103 -24.13 -5.28 -20.57
C LEU A 103 -23.36 -5.29 -21.89
N THR A 104 -23.87 -4.61 -22.91
CA THR A 104 -23.22 -4.47 -24.20
C THR A 104 -22.96 -3.00 -24.51
N LEU A 105 -21.73 -2.74 -24.95
CA LEU A 105 -21.28 -1.45 -25.45
C LEU A 105 -21.06 -1.59 -26.96
N ASN A 106 -21.91 -0.95 -27.76
CA ASN A 106 -21.77 -0.92 -29.21
C ASN A 106 -21.86 0.52 -29.71
N ALA A 107 -20.73 1.08 -30.13
CA ALA A 107 -20.65 2.44 -30.64
C ALA A 107 -19.74 2.53 -31.86
N LYS A 108 -20.18 3.25 -32.89
CA LYS A 108 -19.41 3.51 -34.12
C LYS A 108 -19.51 4.97 -34.51
N CYS A 109 -18.38 5.63 -34.68
CA CYS A 109 -18.32 7.03 -35.07
C CYS A 109 -18.42 7.17 -36.60
N THR A 110 -19.59 7.61 -37.08
CA THR A 110 -19.83 7.89 -38.52
C THR A 110 -19.62 9.36 -38.89
N GLY A 111 -19.67 10.26 -37.91
CA GLY A 111 -19.50 11.71 -38.09
C GLY A 111 -18.05 12.15 -38.30
N SER A 112 -17.86 13.41 -38.71
CA SER A 112 -16.55 14.05 -38.84
C SER A 112 -15.94 14.50 -37.50
N GLU A 113 -16.78 14.72 -36.49
CA GLU A 113 -16.37 15.15 -35.16
C GLU A 113 -15.96 13.98 -34.25
N ILE A 114 -15.27 14.28 -33.15
CA ILE A 114 -14.85 13.27 -32.17
C ILE A 114 -16.06 12.85 -31.34
N MET A 115 -16.51 11.61 -31.50
CA MET A 115 -17.59 11.03 -30.70
C MET A 115 -17.04 10.55 -29.36
N LYS A 116 -17.61 11.05 -28.25
CA LYS A 116 -17.31 10.57 -26.91
C LYS A 116 -18.33 9.49 -26.54
N VAL A 117 -17.83 8.32 -26.17
CA VAL A 117 -18.64 7.21 -25.65
C VAL A 117 -18.62 7.29 -24.13
N TYR A 118 -19.79 7.18 -23.51
CA TYR A 118 -20.01 7.37 -22.08
C TYR A 118 -20.68 6.15 -21.42
N ALA A 119 -20.74 6.15 -20.09
CA ALA A 119 -21.39 5.11 -19.30
C ALA A 119 -22.86 4.89 -19.68
N ARG A 120 -23.59 5.94 -20.10
CA ARG A 120 -24.97 5.81 -20.60
C ARG A 120 -25.13 4.91 -21.83
N ASP A 121 -24.05 4.71 -22.59
CA ASP A 121 -24.09 3.92 -23.83
C ASP A 121 -23.97 2.40 -23.54
N LEU A 122 -23.80 2.01 -22.25
CA LEU A 122 -23.89 0.62 -21.80
C LEU A 122 -25.35 0.20 -21.68
N VAL A 123 -25.76 -0.78 -22.49
CA VAL A 123 -27.11 -1.31 -22.51
C VAL A 123 -27.13 -2.69 -21.86
N ILE A 124 -28.08 -2.93 -20.96
CA ILE A 124 -28.24 -4.25 -20.34
C ILE A 124 -28.89 -5.21 -21.35
N GLU A 125 -28.28 -6.37 -21.57
CA GLU A 125 -28.83 -7.44 -22.44
C GLU A 125 -29.83 -8.33 -21.70
N SER A 126 -29.61 -8.56 -20.40
CA SER A 126 -30.42 -9.50 -19.60
C SER A 126 -31.80 -8.93 -19.28
N ASN A 127 -32.86 -9.66 -19.64
CA ASN A 127 -34.24 -9.28 -19.34
C ASN A 127 -34.64 -9.80 -17.95
N ARG A 128 -34.39 -8.99 -16.91
CA ARG A 128 -34.64 -9.35 -15.51
C ARG A 128 -35.92 -8.70 -14.97
N PRO A 129 -36.56 -9.29 -13.94
CA PRO A 129 -37.73 -8.68 -13.30
C PRO A 129 -37.40 -7.35 -12.60
N ASN A 130 -36.17 -7.21 -12.10
CA ASN A 130 -35.69 -6.01 -11.42
C ASN A 130 -34.81 -5.18 -12.36
N ASP A 131 -35.42 -4.15 -12.92
CA ASP A 131 -34.86 -3.32 -13.98
C ASP A 131 -33.68 -2.45 -13.51
N GLU A 132 -33.53 -2.21 -12.21
CA GLU A 132 -32.53 -1.26 -11.68
C GLU A 132 -31.13 -1.86 -11.47
N VAL A 133 -31.01 -3.18 -11.27
CA VAL A 133 -29.74 -3.84 -10.96
C VAL A 133 -28.82 -3.79 -12.19
N GLY A 134 -27.61 -3.26 -12.00
CA GLY A 134 -26.61 -3.21 -13.07
C GLY A 134 -26.74 -2.03 -14.02
N ARG A 135 -27.71 -1.13 -13.83
CA ARG A 135 -27.74 0.13 -14.59
C ARG A 135 -26.53 1.00 -14.21
N PRO A 136 -25.82 1.60 -15.18
CA PRO A 136 -24.77 2.57 -14.88
C PRO A 136 -25.30 3.72 -14.04
N VAL A 137 -24.57 4.08 -12.98
CA VAL A 137 -24.91 5.22 -12.13
C VAL A 137 -24.52 6.51 -12.85
N ILE A 138 -25.51 7.38 -13.08
CA ILE A 138 -25.32 8.67 -13.76
C ILE A 138 -25.81 9.77 -12.82
N VAL A 139 -24.86 10.53 -12.29
CA VAL A 139 -25.09 11.65 -11.37
C VAL A 139 -24.73 13.01 -11.96
N ASP A 140 -24.12 13.02 -13.14
CA ASP A 140 -23.69 14.25 -13.81
C ASP A 140 -24.91 15.08 -14.25
N PRO A 141 -24.89 16.43 -14.13
CA PRO A 141 -25.98 17.29 -14.59
C PRO A 141 -26.32 17.13 -16.09
N GLU A 142 -25.34 16.72 -16.90
CA GLU A 142 -25.48 16.50 -18.34
C GLU A 142 -26.12 15.13 -18.68
N GLY A 143 -26.31 14.25 -17.70
CA GLY A 143 -26.91 12.92 -17.90
C GLY A 143 -26.08 11.97 -18.78
N THR A 144 -24.77 12.22 -18.93
CA THR A 144 -23.89 11.40 -19.77
C THR A 144 -23.25 10.24 -19.02
N GLY A 145 -22.90 10.45 -17.75
CA GLY A 145 -22.08 9.53 -16.98
C GLY A 145 -20.59 9.65 -17.34
N SER A 146 -19.80 8.74 -16.74
CA SER A 146 -18.35 8.67 -16.96
C SER A 146 -17.98 8.43 -18.42
N CYS A 147 -17.02 9.20 -18.96
CA CYS A 147 -16.50 8.96 -20.30
C CYS A 147 -15.69 7.64 -20.33
N ILE A 148 -15.88 6.82 -21.36
CA ILE A 148 -15.20 5.52 -21.54
C ILE A 148 -14.10 5.64 -22.60
N VAL A 149 -14.42 6.14 -23.79
CA VAL A 149 -13.47 6.27 -24.90
C VAL A 149 -13.88 7.40 -25.83
N LYS A 150 -12.92 7.94 -26.58
CA LYS A 150 -13.16 8.91 -27.65
C LYS A 150 -12.87 8.24 -28.98
N LEU A 151 -13.85 8.23 -29.88
CA LEU A 151 -13.77 7.64 -31.21
C LEU A 151 -13.63 8.76 -32.25
N ARG A 152 -12.74 8.56 -33.22
CA ARG A 152 -12.67 9.37 -34.45
C ARG A 152 -13.49 8.70 -35.55
N ARG A 153 -13.77 9.46 -36.62
CA ARG A 153 -14.49 8.98 -37.81
C ARG A 153 -13.96 7.62 -38.28
N GLY A 154 -14.87 6.65 -38.40
CA GLY A 154 -14.59 5.29 -38.85
C GLY A 154 -14.20 4.31 -37.74
N GLN A 155 -13.89 4.78 -36.53
CA GLN A 155 -13.61 3.90 -35.39
C GLN A 155 -14.89 3.38 -34.75
N ALA A 156 -14.83 2.16 -34.27
CA ALA A 156 -15.90 1.42 -33.63
C ALA A 156 -15.38 0.68 -32.39
N ILE A 157 -16.29 0.44 -31.46
CA ILE A 157 -16.08 -0.38 -30.28
C ILE A 157 -17.31 -1.26 -30.07
N HIS A 158 -17.07 -2.56 -29.88
CA HIS A 158 -18.07 -3.55 -29.57
C HIS A 158 -17.53 -4.47 -28.48
N MET A 159 -18.08 -4.34 -27.28
CA MET A 159 -17.65 -5.10 -26.10
C MET A 159 -18.86 -5.60 -25.33
N ARG A 160 -18.77 -6.85 -24.86
CA ARG A 160 -19.75 -7.48 -23.98
C ARG A 160 -19.17 -7.58 -22.58
N CYS A 161 -19.85 -6.98 -21.61
CA CYS A 161 -19.39 -6.75 -20.26
C CYS A 161 -20.23 -7.59 -19.29
N ILE A 162 -19.60 -8.45 -18.52
CA ILE A 162 -20.26 -9.33 -17.54
C ILE A 162 -19.98 -8.79 -16.15
N ALA A 163 -21.03 -8.30 -15.49
CA ALA A 163 -20.99 -7.79 -14.13
C ALA A 163 -21.38 -8.87 -13.11
N LYS A 164 -20.61 -8.95 -12.03
CA LYS A 164 -20.74 -9.98 -11.00
C LYS A 164 -20.82 -9.36 -9.61
N LYS A 165 -21.49 -10.08 -8.71
CA LYS A 165 -21.53 -9.75 -7.28
C LYS A 165 -20.17 -10.00 -6.65
N GLY A 166 -19.68 -9.04 -5.88
CA GLY A 166 -18.41 -9.14 -5.16
C GLY A 166 -18.35 -8.17 -3.97
N ILE A 167 -17.24 -8.17 -3.26
CA ILE A 167 -16.99 -7.28 -2.11
C ILE A 167 -15.68 -6.50 -2.30
N ALA A 168 -15.59 -5.29 -1.73
CA ALA A 168 -14.42 -4.42 -1.92
C ALA A 168 -13.10 -5.01 -1.38
N LYS A 169 -13.18 -5.94 -0.43
CA LYS A 169 -12.02 -6.70 0.08
C LYS A 169 -11.33 -7.54 -1.00
N GLU A 170 -12.07 -8.01 -2.00
CA GLU A 170 -11.53 -8.75 -3.14
C GLU A 170 -10.88 -7.79 -4.15
N HIS A 171 -11.59 -6.71 -4.51
CA HIS A 171 -11.08 -5.67 -5.39
C HIS A 171 -11.83 -4.34 -5.16
N ALA A 172 -11.13 -3.22 -5.29
CA ALA A 172 -11.68 -1.87 -5.08
C ALA A 172 -12.84 -1.47 -6.02
N LYS A 173 -13.13 -2.26 -7.06
CA LYS A 173 -14.25 -2.01 -7.98
C LYS A 173 -15.61 -2.30 -7.37
N TRP A 174 -15.64 -3.13 -6.32
CA TRP A 174 -16.83 -3.44 -5.53
C TRP A 174 -16.94 -2.56 -4.28
N ALA A 175 -16.32 -1.38 -4.28
CA ALA A 175 -16.42 -0.43 -3.18
C ALA A 175 -17.83 0.20 -3.16
N PRO A 176 -18.60 0.04 -2.07
CA PRO A 176 -19.92 0.65 -1.95
C PRO A 176 -19.87 2.16 -1.66
N SER A 177 -18.81 2.60 -0.97
CA SER A 177 -18.62 3.98 -0.51
C SER A 177 -17.34 4.58 -1.08
N ALA A 178 -17.39 5.88 -1.38
CA ALA A 178 -16.23 6.65 -1.83
C ALA A 178 -15.34 7.01 -0.64
N ALA A 179 -15.96 7.47 0.44
CA ALA A 179 -15.30 7.80 1.69
C ALA A 179 -16.20 7.50 2.88
N ILE A 180 -15.58 7.06 3.98
CA ILE A 180 -16.23 7.01 5.29
C ILE A 180 -15.37 7.79 6.29
N GLY A 181 -15.84 9.00 6.60
CA GLY A 181 -15.37 9.82 7.70
C GLY A 181 -15.73 9.18 9.03
N PHE A 182 -14.74 9.12 9.91
CA PHE A 182 -14.88 8.59 11.26
C PHE A 182 -14.04 9.47 12.17
N GLU A 183 -14.72 10.25 13.00
CA GLU A 183 -14.10 11.27 13.84
C GLU A 183 -14.57 11.12 15.30
N TYR A 184 -13.67 11.46 16.20
CA TYR A 184 -14.03 11.70 17.59
C TYR A 184 -14.83 12.99 17.69
N ASP A 185 -15.54 13.19 18.79
CA ASP A 185 -16.16 14.48 19.08
C ASP A 185 -15.12 15.62 18.96
N PRO A 186 -15.33 16.63 18.11
CA PRO A 186 -14.42 17.77 18.05
C PRO A 186 -14.31 18.52 19.39
N ALA A 187 -15.35 18.45 20.22
CA ALA A 187 -15.39 18.98 21.58
C ALA A 187 -15.09 17.87 22.63
N ASN A 188 -14.40 16.81 22.24
CA ASN A 188 -14.11 15.68 23.11
C ASN A 188 -13.37 16.10 24.38
N LYS A 189 -13.95 15.80 25.54
CA LYS A 189 -13.34 15.98 26.88
C LYS A 189 -11.96 15.33 27.01
N LEU A 190 -11.66 14.37 26.14
CA LEU A 190 -10.42 13.60 26.14
C LEU A 190 -9.32 14.16 25.25
N HIS A 191 -9.49 15.34 24.61
CA HIS A 191 -8.41 16.05 23.90
C HIS A 191 -7.60 15.19 22.90
N HIS A 192 -8.20 14.16 22.30
CA HIS A 192 -7.51 13.22 21.41
C HIS A 192 -7.06 13.84 20.08
N LEU A 193 -7.57 15.04 19.77
CA LEU A 193 -7.27 15.79 18.55
C LEU A 193 -6.16 16.84 18.77
N ASP A 194 -5.77 17.10 20.03
CA ASP A 194 -4.77 18.10 20.37
C ASP A 194 -3.37 17.58 20.01
N TYR A 195 -2.68 18.27 19.10
CA TYR A 195 -1.32 17.89 18.71
C TYR A 195 -0.27 18.42 19.69
N TRP A 196 0.85 17.70 19.81
CA TRP A 196 1.91 18.04 20.77
C TRP A 196 2.62 19.40 20.53
N TYR A 197 2.38 20.04 19.40
CA TYR A 197 2.98 21.32 19.01
C TYR A 197 2.00 22.07 18.09
N GLU A 198 1.34 23.07 18.66
CA GLU A 198 0.46 24.01 17.97
C GLU A 198 0.93 25.42 18.36
N GLU A 199 1.12 26.32 17.39
CA GLU A 199 1.50 27.70 17.68
C GLU A 199 0.26 28.54 18.04
N ASP A 200 -0.87 28.26 17.41
CA ASP A 200 -2.20 28.78 17.74
C ASP A 200 -3.30 27.78 17.33
N PRO A 201 -3.87 27.01 18.28
CA PRO A 201 -4.86 25.96 18.00
C PRO A 201 -6.10 26.47 17.23
N ASP A 202 -6.54 27.69 17.53
CA ASP A 202 -7.75 28.27 16.94
C ASP A 202 -7.53 28.77 15.50
N ALA A 203 -6.30 29.12 15.14
CA ALA A 203 -5.94 29.56 13.80
C ALA A 203 -5.56 28.40 12.87
N GLU A 204 -4.98 27.32 13.42
CA GLU A 204 -4.56 26.14 12.65
C GLU A 204 -5.74 25.21 12.29
N TRP A 205 -6.75 25.14 13.16
CA TRP A 205 -7.90 24.25 12.99
C TRP A 205 -9.22 25.03 13.00
N PRO A 206 -9.84 25.23 11.83
CA PRO A 206 -11.19 25.77 11.77
C PRO A 206 -12.14 24.89 12.56
N LYS A 207 -12.63 25.42 13.68
CA LYS A 207 -13.67 24.82 14.50
C LYS A 207 -14.96 24.74 13.68
N ASP A 208 -15.42 23.53 13.39
CA ASP A 208 -16.71 23.30 12.75
C ASP A 208 -17.83 23.70 13.73
N GLN A 209 -18.33 24.93 13.61
CA GLN A 209 -19.30 25.51 14.54
C GLN A 209 -20.64 24.77 14.53
N ASP A 210 -20.95 24.00 13.48
CA ASP A 210 -22.19 23.22 13.37
C ASP A 210 -22.08 21.88 14.11
N ARG A 211 -20.86 21.34 14.24
CA ARG A 211 -20.56 20.10 14.99
C ARG A 211 -20.22 20.35 16.46
N ILE A 212 -19.63 21.51 16.74
CA ILE A 212 -19.34 22.00 18.09
C ILE A 212 -20.67 22.49 18.69
N ASN A 213 -21.06 21.95 19.84
CA ASN A 213 -22.28 22.30 20.60
C ASN A 213 -23.58 21.59 20.25
N LEU A 214 -23.56 20.43 19.58
CA LEU A 214 -24.82 19.71 19.30
C LEU A 214 -25.57 19.24 20.55
N ASP A 215 -24.91 19.01 21.72
CA ASP A 215 -25.60 18.59 22.97
C ASP A 215 -24.87 18.96 24.30
N GLY A 216 -23.89 19.89 24.34
CA GLY A 216 -23.10 20.02 25.59
C GLY A 216 -22.20 21.22 25.79
N GLY A 217 -22.51 22.39 25.21
CA GLY A 217 -21.79 23.64 25.48
C GLY A 217 -20.26 23.63 25.21
N PRO A 218 -19.59 24.77 25.35
CA PRO A 218 -18.13 24.81 25.28
C PRO A 218 -17.51 24.03 26.43
N ALA A 219 -16.43 23.30 26.15
CA ALA A 219 -15.66 22.58 27.17
C ALA A 219 -15.24 23.55 28.29
N ASN A 220 -15.46 23.17 29.55
CA ASN A 220 -15.05 23.97 30.69
C ASN A 220 -13.52 23.88 30.79
N PRO A 221 -12.76 24.99 30.62
CA PRO A 221 -11.30 24.96 30.59
C PRO A 221 -10.65 24.45 31.88
N ASP A 222 -11.40 24.49 32.99
CA ASP A 222 -10.94 24.17 34.34
C ASP A 222 -11.20 22.70 34.76
N GLU A 223 -11.82 21.86 33.93
CA GLU A 223 -12.07 20.44 34.25
C GLU A 223 -10.77 19.62 34.14
N PRO A 224 -10.35 18.88 35.19
CA PRO A 224 -9.14 18.06 35.12
C PRO A 224 -9.23 16.96 34.04
N PHE A 225 -8.15 16.81 33.27
CA PHE A 225 -8.05 15.78 32.24
C PHE A 225 -8.03 14.37 32.85
N ASP A 226 -9.01 13.53 32.48
CA ASP A 226 -9.03 12.12 32.86
C ASP A 226 -8.30 11.25 31.82
N TYR A 227 -7.12 10.76 32.19
CA TYR A 227 -6.29 9.87 31.37
C TYR A 227 -6.91 8.49 31.11
N ASN A 228 -7.90 8.07 31.92
CA ASN A 228 -8.50 6.74 31.83
C ASN A 228 -9.85 6.74 31.12
N ALA A 229 -10.42 7.90 30.81
CA ALA A 229 -11.73 7.96 30.22
C ALA A 229 -11.70 7.46 28.75
N VAL A 230 -12.74 6.71 28.37
CA VAL A 230 -12.86 6.01 27.09
C VAL A 230 -13.89 6.74 26.22
N PRO A 231 -13.62 6.98 24.92
CA PRO A 231 -14.57 7.64 24.05
C PRO A 231 -15.79 6.75 23.79
N THR A 232 -16.98 7.29 24.05
CA THR A 232 -18.27 6.61 23.85
C THR A 232 -19.10 7.17 22.69
N ARG A 233 -18.67 8.30 22.11
CA ARG A 233 -19.37 9.04 21.05
C ARG A 233 -18.50 9.18 19.81
N PHE A 234 -19.09 8.92 18.64
CA PHE A 234 -18.42 8.98 17.35
C PHE A 234 -19.29 9.64 16.27
N PHE A 235 -18.63 10.38 15.39
CA PHE A 235 -19.24 11.03 14.23
C PHE A 235 -18.90 10.24 12.97
N TYR A 236 -19.93 9.90 12.21
CA TYR A 236 -19.81 9.23 10.92
C TYR A 236 -20.25 10.15 9.80
N ASP A 237 -19.51 10.05 8.71
CA ASP A 237 -19.83 10.69 7.45
C ASP A 237 -19.65 9.67 6.32
N VAL A 238 -20.75 9.18 5.77
CA VAL A 238 -20.77 8.12 4.76
C VAL A 238 -21.08 8.74 3.42
N GLU A 239 -20.12 8.68 2.50
CA GLU A 239 -20.27 9.14 1.12
C GLU A 239 -20.35 7.93 0.18
N THR A 240 -21.43 7.83 -0.60
CA THR A 240 -21.62 6.71 -1.54
C THR A 240 -20.97 6.97 -2.90
N VAL A 241 -20.55 5.91 -3.59
CA VAL A 241 -20.19 5.98 -5.03
C VAL A 241 -21.44 6.08 -5.92
N GLY A 242 -22.64 5.95 -5.32
CA GLY A 242 -23.95 6.03 -5.96
C GLY A 242 -24.52 4.68 -6.40
N GLY A 243 -23.78 3.57 -6.24
CA GLY A 243 -24.27 2.23 -6.50
C GLY A 243 -25.27 1.72 -5.45
N LEU A 244 -25.20 2.25 -4.22
CA LEU A 244 -26.14 2.01 -3.14
C LEU A 244 -26.44 3.34 -2.45
N ASP A 245 -27.64 3.50 -1.92
CA ASP A 245 -27.98 4.68 -1.13
C ASP A 245 -27.25 4.61 0.25
N PRO A 246 -26.87 5.75 0.86
CA PRO A 246 -26.13 5.76 2.12
C PRO A 246 -26.83 5.01 3.26
N ASP A 247 -28.16 5.01 3.31
CA ASP A 247 -28.93 4.28 4.32
C ASP A 247 -28.77 2.76 4.20
N GLN A 248 -28.75 2.25 2.96
CA GLN A 248 -28.53 0.85 2.63
C GLN A 248 -27.11 0.45 2.99
N ILE A 249 -26.13 1.33 2.77
CA ILE A 249 -24.74 1.08 3.17
C ILE A 249 -24.65 0.88 4.68
N VAL A 250 -25.25 1.77 5.47
CA VAL A 250 -25.23 1.66 6.93
C VAL A 250 -25.99 0.42 7.40
N THR A 251 -27.20 0.20 6.90
CA THR A 251 -28.07 -0.92 7.29
C THR A 251 -27.44 -2.27 6.93
N LYS A 252 -26.92 -2.43 5.71
CA LYS A 252 -26.22 -3.65 5.27
C LYS A 252 -24.92 -3.84 6.02
N GLY A 253 -24.20 -2.76 6.32
CA GLY A 253 -22.99 -2.83 7.15
C GLY A 253 -23.26 -3.42 8.54
N ILE A 254 -24.37 -3.02 9.17
CA ILE A 254 -24.80 -3.58 10.46
C ILE A 254 -25.22 -5.04 10.31
N GLN A 255 -26.02 -5.38 9.30
CA GLN A 255 -26.45 -6.75 9.05
C GLN A 255 -25.26 -7.70 8.85
N VAL A 256 -24.29 -7.32 8.00
CA VAL A 256 -23.08 -8.11 7.77
C VAL A 256 -22.28 -8.31 9.08
N LEU A 257 -22.19 -7.28 9.92
CA LEU A 257 -21.53 -7.40 11.22
C LEU A 257 -22.28 -8.34 12.18
N GLN A 258 -23.62 -8.28 12.19
CA GLN A 258 -24.46 -9.19 12.98
C GLN A 258 -24.33 -10.65 12.53
N THR A 259 -24.37 -10.92 11.22
CA THR A 259 -24.17 -12.27 10.67
C THR A 259 -22.83 -12.84 11.10
N LYS A 260 -21.75 -12.04 11.01
CA LYS A 260 -20.41 -12.46 11.45
C LYS A 260 -20.34 -12.73 12.94
N LEU A 261 -20.99 -11.91 13.76
CA LEU A 261 -21.06 -12.14 15.20
C LEU A 261 -21.79 -13.45 15.51
N ALA A 262 -22.92 -13.71 14.82
CA ALA A 262 -23.68 -14.94 14.98
C ALA A 262 -22.86 -16.19 14.60
N GLU A 263 -22.07 -16.13 13.52
CA GLU A 263 -21.16 -17.20 13.11
C GLU A 263 -20.08 -17.45 14.16
N VAL A 264 -19.42 -16.40 14.67
CA VAL A 264 -18.41 -16.52 15.72
C VAL A 264 -19.01 -17.14 16.99
N ILE A 265 -20.23 -16.75 17.37
CA ILE A 265 -20.94 -17.34 18.52
C ILE A 265 -21.23 -18.83 18.26
N LYS A 266 -21.71 -19.18 17.05
CA LYS A 266 -21.99 -20.55 16.66
C LYS A 266 -20.74 -21.44 16.73
N GLU A 267 -19.60 -20.95 16.23
CA GLU A 267 -18.32 -21.65 16.29
C GLU A 267 -17.83 -21.82 17.73
N LEU A 268 -17.95 -20.78 18.56
CA LEU A 268 -17.53 -20.82 19.97
C LEU A 268 -18.40 -21.75 20.84
N GLN A 269 -19.70 -21.86 20.53
CA GLN A 269 -20.64 -22.72 21.26
C GLN A 269 -20.57 -24.20 20.83
N GLY A 270 -19.69 -24.56 19.89
CA GLY A 270 -19.51 -25.95 19.45
C GLY A 270 -20.71 -26.53 18.70
N GLY A 271 -21.59 -25.67 18.17
CA GLY A 271 -22.79 -26.09 17.47
C GLY A 271 -22.49 -26.62 16.07
N SER A 272 -22.14 -27.90 15.98
CA SER A 272 -22.25 -28.66 14.72
C SER A 272 -23.73 -28.91 14.43
N GLY A 273 -24.40 -27.93 13.83
CA GLY A 273 -25.72 -28.14 13.23
C GLY A 273 -25.61 -29.07 12.01
N PRO A 274 -26.64 -29.88 11.72
CA PRO A 274 -26.71 -30.64 10.48
C PRO A 274 -26.83 -29.65 9.33
N ASP A 275 -26.17 -29.97 8.22
CA ASP A 275 -25.97 -29.15 7.03
C ASP A 275 -24.70 -28.30 7.11
N GLY A 276 -23.59 -28.93 6.71
CA GLY A 276 -22.26 -28.37 6.54
C GLY A 276 -22.16 -27.35 5.41
N VAL A 277 -23.02 -26.33 5.43
CA VAL A 277 -22.90 -25.14 4.59
C VAL A 277 -22.28 -24.05 5.46
N GLY A 278 -20.97 -24.15 5.69
CA GLY A 278 -20.20 -23.04 6.23
C GLY A 278 -20.15 -21.94 5.17
N PHE A 279 -20.61 -20.74 5.51
CA PHE A 279 -20.32 -19.58 4.67
C PHE A 279 -18.84 -19.28 4.83
N GLU A 280 -18.01 -19.84 3.95
CA GLU A 280 -16.62 -19.46 3.81
C GLU A 280 -16.56 -18.00 3.32
N GLY A 281 -16.71 -17.05 4.24
CA GLY A 281 -16.39 -15.65 3.98
C GLY A 281 -14.95 -15.59 3.46
N ALA A 282 -14.74 -14.94 2.32
CA ALA A 282 -13.50 -14.91 1.54
C ALA A 282 -12.22 -15.09 2.41
N GLN A 283 -11.76 -16.34 2.53
CA GLN A 283 -10.45 -16.64 3.07
C GLN A 283 -9.44 -16.09 2.07
N SER A 284 -8.54 -15.21 2.54
CA SER A 284 -7.29 -14.98 1.82
C SER A 284 -6.63 -16.35 1.60
N PRO A 285 -6.20 -16.71 0.38
CA PRO A 285 -5.81 -18.08 0.03
C PRO A 285 -4.87 -18.69 1.08
N THR A 286 -5.41 -19.59 1.90
CA THR A 286 -4.66 -20.37 2.86
C THR A 286 -4.09 -21.57 2.12
N MET A 287 -2.81 -21.48 1.78
CA MET A 287 -2.10 -22.54 1.06
C MET A 287 -1.68 -23.64 2.04
N ASN A 288 -2.63 -24.45 2.51
CA ASN A 288 -2.32 -25.67 3.26
C ASN A 288 -3.39 -26.75 3.07
N GLY A 289 -3.39 -27.42 1.91
CA GLY A 289 -4.13 -28.67 1.67
C GLY A 289 -3.19 -29.86 1.83
N GLY A 290 -3.30 -30.55 2.96
CA GLY A 290 -2.64 -31.83 3.23
C GLY A 290 -3.28 -32.98 2.46
N TYR A 291 -2.44 -33.97 2.16
CA TYR A 291 -2.63 -35.18 1.34
C TYR A 291 -3.85 -36.06 1.64
N GLY A 292 -4.46 -36.55 0.55
CA GLY A 292 -5.30 -37.76 0.46
C GLY A 292 -6.51 -37.51 -0.46
N GLY A 293 -6.74 -38.16 -1.60
CA GLY A 293 -6.19 -39.32 -2.28
C GLY A 293 -7.33 -39.97 -3.08
N GLY A 294 -7.50 -39.65 -4.37
CA GLY A 294 -8.51 -40.24 -5.26
C GLY A 294 -8.91 -39.31 -6.42
N PRO A 295 -9.26 -39.81 -7.63
CA PRO A 295 -8.87 -39.17 -8.88
C PRO A 295 -10.02 -38.45 -9.59
N GLU A 296 -9.83 -37.17 -9.92
CA GLU A 296 -10.41 -36.55 -11.11
C GLU A 296 -9.61 -35.31 -11.52
N ALA A 297 -9.45 -35.12 -12.82
CA ALA A 297 -8.49 -34.22 -13.43
C ALA A 297 -9.14 -32.92 -13.96
N GLY A 298 -8.40 -31.80 -13.82
CA GLY A 298 -8.60 -30.52 -14.54
C GLY A 298 -9.32 -29.45 -13.71
N TYR A 299 -8.81 -28.26 -13.43
CA TYR A 299 -8.00 -27.36 -14.26
C TYR A 299 -6.99 -26.56 -13.43
N THR A 300 -5.76 -26.42 -13.94
CA THR A 300 -4.76 -25.46 -13.48
C THR A 300 -4.95 -24.11 -14.16
N THR A 301 -5.09 -23.05 -13.37
CA THR A 301 -5.10 -21.65 -13.81
C THR A 301 -3.76 -21.26 -14.46
N PRO A 302 -3.75 -20.76 -15.71
CA PRO A 302 -2.53 -20.22 -16.32
C PRO A 302 -2.19 -18.86 -15.69
N GLY A 303 -1.04 -18.78 -15.05
CA GLY A 303 -0.46 -17.53 -14.58
C GLY A 303 -0.10 -16.61 -15.75
N TYR A 304 -0.68 -15.42 -15.75
CA TYR A 304 -0.39 -14.37 -16.72
C TYR A 304 0.95 -13.70 -16.39
N GLY A 305 1.88 -13.77 -17.35
CA GLY A 305 3.18 -13.12 -17.31
C GLY A 305 3.81 -13.07 -18.69
N GLY A 306 3.55 -11.99 -19.43
CA GLY A 306 4.50 -11.38 -20.38
C GLY A 306 4.35 -11.72 -21.87
N ALA A 307 4.10 -10.65 -22.64
CA ALA A 307 4.74 -10.30 -23.92
C ALA A 307 4.74 -11.30 -25.11
N SER A 308 4.15 -10.84 -26.22
CA SER A 308 4.79 -10.79 -27.56
C SER A 308 4.10 -9.65 -28.33
N GLN A 309 4.74 -8.70 -29.03
CA GLN A 309 5.89 -8.66 -29.94
C GLN A 309 5.57 -9.10 -31.39
N TRP A 310 5.24 -8.06 -32.19
CA TRP A 310 5.24 -7.89 -33.66
C TRP A 310 4.03 -8.31 -34.50
N GLY A 311 3.48 -7.31 -35.19
CA GLY A 311 2.62 -7.49 -36.37
C GLY A 311 3.42 -7.54 -37.68
N GLY A 312 2.68 -7.66 -38.79
CA GLY A 312 3.10 -7.14 -40.09
C GLY A 312 3.27 -8.15 -41.23
N ALA A 313 2.19 -8.28 -42.02
CA ALA A 313 2.14 -8.38 -43.48
C ALA A 313 2.48 -9.71 -44.21
N GLY A 314 1.45 -10.25 -44.87
CA GLY A 314 1.48 -10.35 -46.34
C GLY A 314 1.48 -11.74 -46.97
N GLY A 315 0.32 -12.17 -47.47
CA GLY A 315 0.22 -12.67 -48.86
C GLY A 315 0.09 -14.16 -49.13
N ALA A 316 -1.12 -14.52 -49.56
CA ALA A 316 -1.45 -15.46 -50.65
C ALA A 316 -1.64 -16.97 -50.37
N GLN A 317 -2.93 -17.34 -50.51
CA GLN A 317 -3.51 -18.42 -51.33
C GLN A 317 -3.35 -19.89 -50.96
N GLY A 318 -4.52 -20.54 -50.89
CA GLY A 318 -4.75 -21.85 -51.50
C GLY A 318 -5.00 -22.97 -50.51
N GLY A 319 -6.28 -23.30 -50.29
CA GLY A 319 -6.68 -24.48 -49.52
C GLY A 319 -6.53 -25.79 -50.30
N THR A 320 -6.41 -26.89 -49.56
CA THR A 320 -7.25 -28.11 -49.61
C THR A 320 -6.65 -29.13 -48.64
N THR A 321 -7.53 -29.91 -48.01
CA THR A 321 -7.28 -31.00 -47.06
C THR A 321 -6.76 -32.26 -47.80
N PRO A 322 -6.69 -33.49 -47.23
CA PRO A 322 -6.29 -34.00 -45.90
C PRO A 322 -5.33 -35.23 -46.00
N TYR A 323 -5.02 -35.83 -44.84
CA TYR A 323 -4.51 -37.20 -44.60
C TYR A 323 -3.00 -37.50 -44.70
N GLY A 324 -2.45 -37.88 -43.54
CA GLY A 324 -1.76 -39.16 -43.38
C GLY A 324 -0.32 -39.27 -43.90
N ALA A 325 0.65 -39.00 -43.02
CA ALA A 325 1.85 -39.84 -42.86
C ALA A 325 2.71 -39.25 -41.74
N THR A 326 2.89 -40.01 -40.65
CA THR A 326 4.18 -39.96 -39.96
C THR A 326 5.17 -40.73 -40.85
N PRO A 327 6.41 -40.22 -40.99
CA PRO A 327 7.46 -41.00 -40.38
C PRO A 327 8.51 -40.10 -39.70
N TYR A 328 9.04 -40.63 -38.61
CA TYR A 328 10.21 -40.11 -37.93
C TYR A 328 11.34 -39.80 -38.93
N GLY A 329 11.70 -38.53 -39.03
CA GLY A 329 12.87 -38.04 -39.74
C GLY A 329 13.37 -36.79 -39.01
N ALA A 330 14.56 -36.89 -38.44
CA ALA A 330 15.16 -35.87 -37.59
C ALA A 330 15.30 -34.51 -38.30
N HIS A 331 14.36 -33.61 -38.05
CA HIS A 331 14.59 -32.17 -38.21
C HIS A 331 14.77 -31.57 -36.82
N ARG A 332 16.04 -31.47 -36.43
CA ARG A 332 16.48 -30.56 -35.37
C ARG A 332 16.03 -29.15 -35.78
N ARG A 333 14.90 -28.68 -35.24
CA ARG A 333 14.60 -27.26 -35.22
C ARG A 333 15.83 -26.56 -34.60
N PRO A 334 16.41 -25.51 -35.22
CA PRO A 334 17.48 -24.77 -34.58
C PRO A 334 16.95 -24.29 -33.22
N ARG A 335 17.68 -24.62 -32.14
CA ARG A 335 17.37 -24.09 -30.81
C ARG A 335 17.29 -22.56 -30.92
N PRO A 336 16.27 -21.89 -30.37
CA PRO A 336 16.24 -20.43 -30.35
C PRO A 336 17.54 -19.93 -29.71
N ALA A 337 18.26 -19.05 -30.39
CA ALA A 337 19.53 -18.50 -29.95
C ALA A 337 19.38 -17.94 -28.52
N VAL A 338 20.25 -18.36 -27.60
CA VAL A 338 20.23 -17.89 -26.22
C VAL A 338 20.71 -16.45 -26.20
N LYS A 339 19.77 -15.49 -26.20
CA LYS A 339 20.09 -14.06 -26.02
C LYS A 339 20.24 -13.77 -24.53
N MET A 340 21.47 -13.66 -24.04
CA MET A 340 21.77 -13.19 -22.67
C MET A 340 22.34 -11.78 -22.74
N LYS A 341 21.89 -10.88 -21.85
CA LYS A 341 22.43 -9.52 -21.75
C LYS A 341 23.44 -9.42 -20.61
N LEU A 342 24.57 -8.76 -20.85
CA LEU A 342 25.57 -8.44 -19.83
C LEU A 342 25.43 -6.97 -19.45
N ASN A 343 25.07 -6.70 -18.20
CA ASN A 343 25.05 -5.35 -17.65
C ASN A 343 26.36 -5.09 -16.91
N ILE A 344 27.28 -4.37 -17.54
CA ILE A 344 28.64 -4.17 -17.05
C ILE A 344 28.76 -2.77 -16.45
N SER A 345 29.21 -2.69 -15.20
CA SER A 345 29.43 -1.43 -14.49
C SER A 345 30.91 -1.18 -14.23
N TYR A 346 31.34 0.09 -14.30
CA TYR A 346 32.66 0.51 -13.84
C TYR A 346 32.55 1.49 -12.66
N PRO A 347 32.69 0.99 -11.41
CA PRO A 347 32.42 1.79 -10.21
C PRO A 347 33.30 3.04 -10.06
N ASN A 348 34.52 3.04 -10.60
CA ASN A 348 35.44 4.17 -10.49
C ASN A 348 34.94 5.40 -11.25
N ASN A 349 34.37 5.19 -12.46
CA ASN A 349 33.84 6.26 -13.29
C ASN A 349 32.34 6.49 -13.08
N GLY A 350 31.63 5.55 -12.43
CA GLY A 350 30.19 5.64 -12.20
C GLY A 350 29.33 5.36 -13.46
N THR A 351 29.93 4.73 -14.46
CA THR A 351 29.33 4.40 -15.77
C THR A 351 28.86 2.94 -15.82
N GLN A 352 27.93 2.66 -16.73
CA GLN A 352 27.43 1.32 -17.00
C GLN A 352 27.07 1.17 -18.48
N LYS A 353 27.25 -0.05 -19.01
CA LYS A 353 26.92 -0.40 -20.40
C LYS A 353 26.24 -1.76 -20.44
N LEU A 354 25.15 -1.84 -21.19
CA LEU A 354 24.44 -3.09 -21.47
C LEU A 354 24.89 -3.62 -22.83
N ILE A 355 25.30 -4.87 -22.89
CA ILE A 355 25.74 -5.54 -24.12
C ILE A 355 24.91 -6.81 -24.31
N GLU A 356 24.46 -7.05 -25.53
CA GLU A 356 23.74 -8.27 -25.89
C GLU A 356 24.72 -9.28 -26.48
N VAL A 357 24.73 -10.50 -25.93
CA VAL A 357 25.63 -11.57 -26.38
C VAL A 357 24.77 -12.75 -26.82
N GLU A 358 24.85 -13.09 -28.10
CA GLU A 358 24.11 -14.22 -28.69
C GLU A 358 24.97 -15.50 -28.78
N ASP A 359 26.31 -15.37 -28.80
CA ASP A 359 27.22 -16.51 -28.87
C ASP A 359 27.45 -17.13 -27.48
N GLU A 360 26.98 -18.36 -27.33
CA GLU A 360 27.15 -19.18 -26.13
C GLU A 360 28.63 -19.36 -25.73
N ARG A 361 29.56 -19.41 -26.68
CA ARG A 361 31.00 -19.61 -26.38
C ARG A 361 31.55 -18.49 -25.52
N LYS A 362 31.10 -17.25 -25.75
CA LYS A 362 31.47 -16.06 -24.99
C LYS A 362 30.92 -16.09 -23.56
N LEU A 363 29.80 -16.79 -23.35
CA LEU A 363 29.11 -16.88 -22.07
C LEU A 363 29.62 -18.03 -21.19
N ARG A 364 30.23 -19.06 -21.78
CA ARG A 364 30.73 -20.25 -21.06
C ARG A 364 31.65 -19.92 -19.89
N VAL A 365 32.46 -18.87 -20.00
CA VAL A 365 33.39 -18.45 -18.95
C VAL A 365 32.67 -18.09 -17.63
N PHE A 366 31.42 -17.64 -17.72
CA PHE A 366 30.59 -17.28 -16.57
C PHE A 366 29.79 -18.46 -16.00
N MET A 367 29.64 -19.56 -16.73
CA MET A 367 28.83 -20.70 -16.30
C MET A 367 29.47 -21.42 -15.11
N ASP A 368 28.63 -21.95 -14.22
CA ASP A 368 29.02 -22.61 -12.97
C ASP A 368 29.86 -21.74 -12.00
N ARG A 369 30.00 -20.45 -12.33
CA ARG A 369 30.56 -19.44 -11.42
C ARG A 369 29.49 -18.95 -10.47
N ARG A 370 29.95 -18.52 -9.30
CA ARG A 370 29.10 -17.99 -8.24
C ARG A 370 29.15 -16.47 -8.25
N MET A 371 28.04 -15.84 -7.86
CA MET A 371 28.05 -14.43 -7.49
C MET A 371 29.19 -14.12 -6.48
N GLY A 372 29.91 -13.05 -6.77
CA GLY A 372 31.08 -12.57 -6.04
C GLY A 372 32.42 -13.03 -6.60
N GLN A 373 32.45 -14.02 -7.50
CA GLN A 373 33.69 -14.51 -8.14
C GLN A 373 34.17 -13.57 -9.25
N GLU A 374 35.48 -13.56 -9.43
CA GLU A 374 36.17 -12.85 -10.50
C GLU A 374 36.39 -13.77 -11.70
N VAL A 375 36.15 -13.24 -12.89
CA VAL A 375 36.15 -13.96 -14.16
C VAL A 375 36.85 -13.08 -15.20
N PRO A 376 37.78 -13.63 -16.01
CA PRO A 376 38.43 -12.87 -17.08
C PRO A 376 37.42 -12.50 -18.17
N GLY A 377 37.54 -11.26 -18.67
CA GLY A 377 36.67 -10.69 -19.70
C GLY A 377 37.08 -11.01 -21.14
N ASP A 378 38.25 -11.62 -21.33
CA ASP A 378 38.87 -11.85 -22.65
C ASP A 378 37.97 -12.59 -23.64
N SER A 379 37.12 -13.50 -23.15
CA SER A 379 36.23 -14.31 -24.00
C SER A 379 34.97 -13.57 -24.46
N VAL A 380 34.65 -12.40 -23.91
CA VAL A 380 33.41 -11.66 -24.25
C VAL A 380 33.58 -10.89 -25.57
N GLY A 381 34.75 -10.28 -25.77
CA GLY A 381 35.11 -9.56 -26.98
C GLY A 381 36.49 -8.93 -26.87
N ASP A 382 37.07 -8.55 -28.02
CA ASP A 382 38.43 -8.00 -28.08
C ASP A 382 38.57 -6.69 -27.29
N GLU A 383 37.50 -5.91 -27.19
CA GLU A 383 37.43 -4.68 -26.37
C GLU A 383 37.58 -4.95 -24.86
N PHE A 384 37.32 -6.19 -24.41
CA PHE A 384 37.42 -6.59 -23.01
C PHE A 384 38.69 -7.40 -22.69
N LYS A 385 39.67 -7.39 -23.60
CA LYS A 385 40.95 -8.06 -23.37
C LYS A 385 41.70 -7.42 -22.19
N GLY A 386 42.14 -8.24 -21.25
CA GLY A 386 42.81 -7.83 -20.01
C GLY A 386 41.87 -7.33 -18.91
N TYR A 387 40.56 -7.27 -19.15
CA TYR A 387 39.59 -6.88 -18.13
C TYR A 387 39.28 -8.05 -17.20
N ILE A 388 39.08 -7.73 -15.91
CA ILE A 388 38.57 -8.69 -14.92
C ILE A 388 37.22 -8.21 -14.43
N PHE A 389 36.22 -9.07 -14.60
CA PHE A 389 34.87 -8.84 -14.11
C PHE A 389 34.60 -9.60 -12.83
N ARG A 390 33.88 -8.98 -11.91
CA ARG A 390 33.24 -9.64 -10.78
C ARG A 390 31.76 -9.82 -11.05
N ILE A 391 31.26 -11.04 -10.88
CA ILE A 391 29.82 -11.32 -11.00
C ILE A 391 29.11 -10.72 -9.79
N THR A 392 28.23 -9.75 -9.99
CA THR A 392 27.53 -9.05 -8.90
C THR A 392 26.10 -9.54 -8.68
N GLY A 393 25.50 -10.21 -9.68
CA GLY A 393 24.14 -10.73 -9.62
C GLY A 393 23.55 -10.87 -11.02
N GLY A 394 22.23 -10.88 -11.10
CA GLY A 394 21.50 -11.00 -12.35
C GLY A 394 20.02 -11.28 -12.14
N ASN A 395 19.31 -11.41 -13.24
CA ASN A 395 17.89 -11.73 -13.28
C ASN A 395 17.66 -12.91 -14.23
N ASP A 396 16.79 -13.81 -13.78
CA ASP A 396 16.28 -14.93 -14.57
C ASP A 396 15.37 -14.43 -15.72
N LYS A 397 15.06 -15.28 -16.70
CA LYS A 397 14.18 -14.96 -17.85
C LYS A 397 12.81 -14.40 -17.46
N GLN A 398 12.26 -14.88 -16.34
CA GLN A 398 10.98 -14.39 -15.80
C GLN A 398 11.18 -13.25 -14.77
N GLY A 399 12.36 -12.64 -14.72
CA GLY A 399 12.63 -11.44 -13.91
C GLY A 399 13.01 -11.67 -12.45
N PHE A 400 13.05 -12.92 -11.97
CA PHE A 400 13.43 -13.21 -10.58
C PHE A 400 14.91 -12.91 -10.32
N PRO A 401 15.25 -12.13 -9.28
CA PRO A 401 16.62 -11.73 -9.01
C PRO A 401 17.43 -12.87 -8.37
N MET A 402 18.74 -12.89 -8.65
CA MET A 402 19.70 -13.77 -7.98
C MET A 402 19.97 -13.35 -6.53
N LYS A 403 20.23 -14.31 -5.64
CA LYS A 403 20.55 -14.04 -4.24
C LYS A 403 21.81 -14.77 -3.78
N GLN A 404 22.73 -14.00 -3.20
CA GLN A 404 23.95 -14.52 -2.59
C GLN A 404 23.65 -15.54 -1.48
N GLY A 405 24.44 -16.62 -1.45
CA GLY A 405 24.35 -17.68 -0.44
C GLY A 405 23.37 -18.81 -0.77
N VAL A 406 22.55 -18.65 -1.81
CA VAL A 406 21.67 -19.72 -2.30
C VAL A 406 22.45 -20.57 -3.29
N MET A 407 23.01 -21.67 -2.82
CA MET A 407 23.91 -22.55 -3.56
C MET A 407 23.20 -23.47 -4.57
N HIS A 408 22.38 -22.88 -5.42
CA HIS A 408 21.60 -23.58 -6.42
C HIS A 408 21.70 -22.84 -7.76
N PRO A 409 21.70 -23.53 -8.91
CA PRO A 409 21.59 -22.86 -10.20
C PRO A 409 20.20 -22.27 -10.33
N THR A 410 19.12 -23.05 -10.14
CA THR A 410 17.73 -22.62 -10.40
C THR A 410 17.04 -21.87 -9.25
N ARG A 411 15.71 -21.73 -9.28
CA ARG A 411 14.92 -20.98 -8.29
C ARG A 411 14.58 -21.81 -7.06
N VAL A 412 14.54 -21.14 -5.92
CA VAL A 412 14.07 -21.68 -4.64
C VAL A 412 13.11 -20.69 -3.97
N ARG A 413 12.23 -21.19 -3.09
CA ARG A 413 11.32 -20.35 -2.30
C ARG A 413 11.86 -20.18 -0.89
N LEU A 414 12.21 -18.95 -0.53
CA LEU A 414 12.76 -18.61 0.79
C LEU A 414 11.81 -17.70 1.56
N LEU A 415 11.77 -17.87 2.88
CA LEU A 415 11.08 -16.95 3.79
C LEU A 415 12.01 -15.76 4.08
N LEU A 416 11.68 -14.59 3.54
CA LEU A 416 12.52 -13.38 3.64
C LEU A 416 11.95 -12.42 4.70
N ALA A 417 12.85 -11.81 5.47
CA ALA A 417 12.55 -10.81 6.50
C ALA A 417 13.15 -9.44 6.13
N GLU A 418 12.95 -8.43 6.97
CA GLU A 418 13.63 -7.14 6.84
C GLU A 418 15.16 -7.30 6.79
N GLY A 419 15.83 -6.53 5.92
CA GLY A 419 17.28 -6.59 5.73
C GLY A 419 17.76 -7.68 4.74
N HIS A 420 16.92 -8.66 4.41
CA HIS A 420 17.27 -9.63 3.36
C HIS A 420 17.22 -8.98 1.97
N SER A 421 18.20 -9.29 1.11
CA SER A 421 18.11 -8.95 -0.32
C SER A 421 16.91 -9.62 -1.01
N CYS A 422 16.43 -9.00 -2.10
CA CYS A 422 15.28 -9.43 -2.92
C CYS A 422 13.90 -9.25 -2.25
N TYR A 423 13.82 -8.60 -1.09
CA TYR A 423 12.56 -8.29 -0.41
C TYR A 423 12.62 -6.97 0.34
N ARG A 424 11.50 -6.24 0.35
CA ARG A 424 11.27 -5.07 1.18
C ARG A 424 9.94 -5.27 1.92
N PRO A 425 9.92 -5.34 3.26
CA PRO A 425 8.70 -5.50 4.02
C PRO A 425 7.78 -4.28 3.87
N ARG A 426 6.46 -4.51 3.95
CA ARG A 426 5.45 -3.45 3.93
C ARG A 426 4.97 -3.10 5.34
N ARG A 427 5.05 -4.06 6.26
CA ARG A 427 4.79 -3.87 7.69
C ARG A 427 6.02 -4.27 8.50
N THR A 428 6.20 -3.63 9.66
CA THR A 428 7.25 -4.01 10.61
C THR A 428 7.04 -5.45 11.07
N GLY A 429 8.12 -6.24 11.12
CA GLY A 429 8.06 -7.66 11.47
C GLY A 429 7.51 -8.60 10.39
N GLU A 430 7.07 -8.09 9.23
CA GLU A 430 6.56 -8.92 8.14
C GLU A 430 7.65 -9.84 7.57
N ARG A 431 7.34 -11.13 7.47
CA ARG A 431 8.14 -12.11 6.73
C ARG A 431 7.32 -12.65 5.57
N LYS A 432 7.91 -12.72 4.37
CA LYS A 432 7.21 -13.20 3.17
C LYS A 432 8.00 -14.27 2.44
N ARG A 433 7.35 -15.38 2.10
CA ARG A 433 7.94 -16.43 1.28
C ARG A 433 7.95 -16.00 -0.19
N LYS A 434 9.13 -15.85 -0.78
CA LYS A 434 9.32 -15.42 -2.17
C LYS A 434 10.20 -16.40 -2.95
N SER A 435 9.91 -16.55 -4.23
CA SER A 435 10.78 -17.24 -5.19
C SER A 435 11.98 -16.35 -5.53
N VAL A 436 13.17 -16.91 -5.48
CA VAL A 436 14.43 -16.21 -5.72
C VAL A 436 15.35 -17.13 -6.53
N ARG A 437 16.14 -16.56 -7.44
CA ARG A 437 17.13 -17.31 -8.22
C ARG A 437 18.38 -17.56 -7.39
N GLY A 438 18.97 -18.74 -7.49
CA GLY A 438 20.21 -19.05 -6.79
C GLY A 438 21.43 -18.26 -7.29
N CYS A 439 22.57 -18.40 -6.62
CA CYS A 439 23.77 -17.61 -6.88
C CYS A 439 24.70 -18.20 -7.95
N ILE A 440 24.44 -19.44 -8.40
CA ILE A 440 25.23 -20.10 -9.44
C ILE A 440 24.68 -19.66 -10.81
N VAL A 441 25.56 -19.19 -11.67
CA VAL A 441 25.22 -18.69 -13.00
C VAL A 441 24.94 -19.86 -13.95
N ALA A 442 23.86 -19.74 -14.71
CA ALA A 442 23.46 -20.71 -15.73
C ALA A 442 22.87 -19.98 -16.96
N MET A 443 22.69 -20.74 -18.05
CA MET A 443 22.28 -20.22 -19.37
C MET A 443 20.81 -19.75 -19.44
N ASP A 444 20.00 -20.06 -18.43
CA ASP A 444 18.60 -19.68 -18.34
C ASP A 444 18.37 -18.30 -17.71
N LEU A 445 19.43 -17.53 -17.45
CA LEU A 445 19.32 -16.13 -17.06
C LEU A 445 19.05 -15.22 -18.28
N SER A 446 18.38 -14.09 -18.05
CA SER A 446 18.17 -13.06 -19.08
C SER A 446 19.24 -11.97 -19.01
N VAL A 447 19.60 -11.55 -17.79
CA VAL A 447 20.63 -10.52 -17.56
C VAL A 447 21.62 -10.99 -16.52
N LEU A 448 22.91 -10.87 -16.81
CA LEU A 448 23.99 -11.05 -15.85
C LEU A 448 24.61 -9.68 -15.53
N ALA A 449 24.70 -9.34 -14.25
CA ALA A 449 25.27 -8.08 -13.78
C ALA A 449 26.74 -8.27 -13.39
N LEU A 450 27.62 -7.51 -14.04
CA LEU A 450 29.06 -7.57 -13.89
C LEU A 450 29.62 -6.22 -13.40
N SER A 451 30.71 -6.28 -12.64
CA SER A 451 31.46 -5.09 -12.22
C SER A 451 32.92 -5.24 -12.59
N VAL A 452 33.50 -4.24 -13.25
CA VAL A 452 34.92 -4.20 -13.59
C VAL A 452 35.74 -3.99 -12.33
N VAL A 453 36.61 -4.96 -12.00
CA VAL A 453 37.56 -4.87 -10.89
C VAL A 453 38.90 -4.33 -11.39
N LYS A 454 39.39 -4.87 -12.51
CA LYS A 454 40.62 -4.45 -13.17
C LYS A 454 40.32 -4.01 -14.60
N LYS A 455 40.78 -2.81 -14.95
CA LYS A 455 40.71 -2.27 -16.32
C LYS A 455 41.77 -2.96 -17.18
N GLY A 456 41.42 -3.36 -18.39
CA GLY A 456 42.36 -3.83 -19.41
C GLY A 456 43.06 -2.67 -20.13
N ASP A 457 43.79 -2.99 -21.20
CA ASP A 457 44.62 -2.02 -21.91
C ASP A 457 43.79 -1.09 -22.83
N ALA A 458 42.76 -1.63 -23.48
CA ALA A 458 41.88 -0.88 -24.38
C ALA A 458 40.75 -0.16 -23.61
N ASP A 459 40.37 1.03 -24.05
CA ASP A 459 39.20 1.74 -23.53
C ASP A 459 37.91 1.27 -24.19
N VAL A 460 36.87 1.08 -23.37
CA VAL A 460 35.54 0.65 -23.82
C VAL A 460 34.62 1.87 -23.93
N PRO A 461 34.06 2.16 -25.13
CA PRO A 461 33.19 3.31 -25.33
C PRO A 461 31.93 3.26 -24.46
N GLY A 462 31.61 4.39 -23.82
CA GLY A 462 30.52 4.58 -22.87
C GLY A 462 30.75 3.98 -21.47
N LEU A 463 31.90 3.33 -21.22
CA LEU A 463 32.20 2.68 -19.95
C LEU A 463 33.48 3.23 -19.30
N THR A 464 34.65 3.13 -19.94
CA THR A 464 35.91 3.59 -19.34
C THR A 464 36.40 4.94 -19.86
N ASP A 465 35.85 5.37 -20.99
CA ASP A 465 36.11 6.66 -21.65
C ASP A 465 35.49 7.85 -20.90
N VAL A 466 34.25 7.71 -20.44
CA VAL A 466 33.49 8.77 -19.77
C VAL A 466 33.60 8.63 -18.26
N VAL A 467 33.76 9.76 -17.57
CA VAL A 467 33.72 9.85 -16.10
C VAL A 467 32.50 10.65 -15.67
N LEU A 468 31.60 10.03 -14.92
CA LEU A 468 30.43 10.69 -14.37
C LEU A 468 30.73 11.17 -12.93
N PRO A 469 30.76 12.49 -12.66
CA PRO A 469 31.06 13.00 -11.34
C PRO A 469 29.93 12.67 -10.35
N LYS A 470 30.31 12.45 -9.08
CA LYS A 470 29.34 12.21 -8.00
C LYS A 470 28.50 13.46 -7.78
N ARG A 471 27.18 13.31 -7.93
CA ARG A 471 26.21 14.40 -7.83
C ARG A 471 26.15 15.08 -6.45
N LEU A 472 26.40 14.35 -5.37
CA LEU A 472 26.23 14.83 -4.00
C LEU A 472 27.51 14.70 -3.19
N GLY A 473 27.90 15.80 -2.55
CA GLY A 473 29.00 15.85 -1.59
C GLY A 473 28.61 15.39 -0.17
N PRO A 474 29.58 15.32 0.75
CA PRO A 474 29.33 14.96 2.15
C PRO A 474 28.49 16.03 2.89
N LYS A 475 27.42 15.59 3.58
CA LYS A 475 26.52 16.46 4.38
C LYS A 475 26.90 16.59 5.86
N ARG A 476 27.54 15.57 6.44
CA ARG A 476 27.88 15.52 7.88
C ARG A 476 29.22 16.22 8.12
N ALA A 477 29.31 17.08 9.15
CA ALA A 477 30.53 17.84 9.46
C ALA A 477 31.81 16.98 9.51
N THR A 478 31.75 15.81 10.14
CA THR A 478 32.90 14.89 10.22
C THR A 478 33.30 14.29 8.88
N LYS A 479 32.34 14.06 7.97
CA LYS A 479 32.62 13.57 6.62
C LYS A 479 33.22 14.67 5.74
N ILE A 480 32.79 15.92 5.92
CA ILE A 480 33.38 17.09 5.23
C ILE A 480 34.85 17.23 5.65
N ARG A 481 35.15 17.18 6.96
CA ARG A 481 36.53 17.22 7.46
C ARG A 481 37.42 16.14 6.86
N ARG A 482 36.95 14.88 6.88
CA ARG A 482 37.71 13.77 6.30
C ARG A 482 37.92 13.94 4.80
N PHE A 483 36.94 14.46 4.08
CA PHE A 483 37.01 14.62 2.62
C PHE A 483 38.08 15.64 2.21
N PHE A 484 38.22 16.74 2.95
CA PHE A 484 39.20 17.80 2.68
C PHE A 484 40.47 17.71 3.54
N GLY A 485 40.62 16.68 4.38
CA GLY A 485 41.75 16.56 5.29
C GLY A 485 41.84 17.66 6.37
N LEU A 486 40.70 18.22 6.78
CA LEU A 486 40.66 19.36 7.72
C LEU A 486 40.91 18.95 9.17
N SER A 487 41.49 19.87 9.93
CA SER A 487 41.65 19.80 11.38
C SER A 487 40.30 20.02 12.11
N LYS A 488 40.31 19.97 13.46
CA LYS A 488 39.09 20.21 14.24
C LYS A 488 38.78 21.70 14.40
N GLU A 489 39.80 22.52 14.25
CA GLU A 489 39.83 23.97 14.41
C GLU A 489 39.24 24.64 13.15
N ASP A 490 39.38 24.00 12.00
CA ASP A 490 38.87 24.50 10.72
C ASP A 490 37.33 24.59 10.66
N ASP A 491 36.84 25.72 10.15
CA ASP A 491 35.41 25.92 9.92
C ASP A 491 34.93 25.21 8.66
N VAL A 492 34.27 24.08 8.88
CA VAL A 492 33.66 23.24 7.83
C VAL A 492 32.61 23.94 6.97
N ARG A 493 32.05 25.08 7.40
CA ARG A 493 31.03 25.82 6.65
C ARG A 493 31.54 26.39 5.33
N LYS A 494 32.83 26.73 5.29
CA LYS A 494 33.49 27.29 4.10
C LYS A 494 33.75 26.21 3.03
N PHE A 495 33.92 24.96 3.46
CA PHE A 495 34.28 23.83 2.59
C PHE A 495 33.06 23.00 2.13
N VAL A 496 31.85 23.55 2.22
CA VAL A 496 30.65 22.85 1.72
C VAL A 496 30.58 22.94 0.21
N ILE A 497 30.56 21.79 -0.46
CA ILE A 497 30.35 21.72 -1.91
C ILE A 497 28.97 22.27 -2.24
N ARG A 498 28.94 23.33 -3.05
CA ARG A 498 27.72 23.93 -3.60
C ARG A 498 27.51 23.44 -5.02
N ARG A 499 26.26 23.19 -5.41
CA ARG A 499 25.93 22.94 -6.81
C ARG A 499 25.24 24.16 -7.39
N GLU A 500 25.61 24.55 -8.59
CA GLU A 500 24.85 25.50 -9.37
C GLU A 500 23.61 24.80 -9.96
N VAL A 501 22.47 25.47 -9.90
CA VAL A 501 21.19 24.99 -10.42
C VAL A 501 20.75 25.96 -11.49
N GLN A 502 20.74 25.50 -12.73
CA GLN A 502 20.07 26.18 -13.83
C GLN A 502 18.56 25.93 -13.69
N PRO A 503 17.75 26.97 -13.43
CA PRO A 503 16.29 26.82 -13.34
C PRO A 503 15.71 26.43 -14.71
N LYS A 504 14.66 25.60 -14.72
CA LYS A 504 13.97 25.19 -15.95
C LYS A 504 13.10 26.28 -16.57
N LYS A 505 12.80 27.35 -15.81
CA LYS A 505 11.97 28.46 -16.27
C LYS A 505 12.82 29.39 -17.12
N GLU A 506 12.36 29.66 -18.33
CA GLU A 506 13.02 30.55 -19.29
C GLU A 506 13.18 31.96 -18.68
N GLY A 507 14.42 32.47 -18.67
CA GLY A 507 14.78 33.78 -18.09
C GLY A 507 15.11 33.79 -16.59
N ALA A 508 15.00 32.67 -15.86
CA ALA A 508 15.40 32.62 -14.45
C ALA A 508 16.93 32.50 -14.29
N ARG A 509 17.51 33.27 -13.37
CA ARG A 509 18.97 33.28 -13.13
C ARG A 509 19.45 31.99 -12.45
N PRO A 510 20.66 31.49 -12.77
CA PRO A 510 21.27 30.40 -12.03
C PRO A 510 21.43 30.74 -10.56
N TYR A 511 21.25 29.75 -9.69
CA TYR A 511 21.47 29.90 -8.26
C TYR A 511 22.18 28.70 -7.66
N THR A 512 22.91 28.92 -6.55
CA THR A 512 23.66 27.85 -5.89
C THR A 512 22.86 27.22 -4.76
N LYS A 513 22.90 25.89 -4.65
CA LYS A 513 22.35 25.13 -3.52
C LYS A 513 23.48 24.49 -2.71
N ALA A 514 23.41 24.62 -1.40
CA ALA A 514 24.29 23.95 -0.45
C ALA A 514 23.49 23.04 0.49
N PRO A 515 24.01 21.86 0.88
CA PRO A 515 23.38 21.03 1.88
C PRO A 515 23.48 21.65 3.29
N LYS A 516 22.41 21.58 4.08
CA LYS A 516 22.45 21.90 5.52
C LYS A 516 23.38 20.91 6.24
N ILE A 517 24.45 21.42 6.84
CA ILE A 517 25.46 20.60 7.52
C ILE A 517 24.84 19.94 8.75
N GLN A 518 24.96 18.62 8.84
CA GLN A 518 24.48 17.87 10.00
C GLN A 518 25.60 17.67 11.03
N ARG A 519 25.23 17.65 12.32
CA ARG A 519 26.12 17.45 13.48
C ARG A 519 27.20 18.53 13.63
N LEU A 520 26.95 19.74 13.12
CA LEU A 520 27.75 20.92 13.42
C LEU A 520 27.53 21.35 14.89
N VAL A 521 28.56 21.89 15.53
CA VAL A 521 28.41 22.55 16.83
C VAL A 521 27.95 23.98 16.57
N THR A 522 26.72 24.31 16.97
CA THR A 522 26.13 25.65 16.81
C THR A 522 25.91 26.30 18.18
N PRO A 523 25.82 27.64 18.26
CA PRO A 523 25.51 28.34 19.50
C PRO A 523 24.23 27.81 20.17
N GLN A 524 23.17 27.57 19.39
CA GLN A 524 21.92 26.97 19.87
C GLN A 524 22.13 25.59 20.52
N ARG A 525 22.95 24.72 19.92
CA ARG A 525 23.27 23.41 20.51
C ARG A 525 24.03 23.53 21.83
N LEU A 526 24.91 24.52 21.96
CA LEU A 526 25.61 24.83 23.20
C LEU A 526 24.64 25.37 24.26
N GLN A 527 23.72 26.26 23.88
CA GLN A 527 22.66 26.78 24.74
C GLN A 527 21.75 25.66 25.26
N HIS A 528 21.27 24.76 24.39
CA HIS A 528 20.46 23.60 24.81
C HIS A 528 21.23 22.70 25.80
N LYS A 529 22.54 22.53 25.61
CA LYS A 529 23.38 21.77 26.55
C LYS A 529 23.50 22.49 27.91
N ARG A 530 23.75 23.81 27.91
CA ARG A 530 23.80 24.64 29.13
C ARG A 530 22.46 24.61 29.87
N HIS A 531 21.36 24.80 29.17
CA HIS A 531 20.00 24.77 29.73
C HIS A 531 19.69 23.41 30.37
N ARG A 532 20.00 22.29 29.69
CA ARG A 532 19.82 20.95 30.27
C ARG A 532 20.62 20.76 31.56
N ILE A 533 21.86 21.24 31.61
CA ILE A 533 22.69 21.17 32.82
C ILE A 533 22.10 22.05 33.93
N ALA A 534 21.60 23.25 33.59
CA ALA A 534 20.94 24.14 34.53
C ALA A 534 19.68 23.51 35.13
N LEU A 535 18.84 22.86 34.31
CA LEU A 535 17.66 22.13 34.79
C LEU A 535 18.04 20.98 35.74
N LYS A 536 19.10 20.23 35.43
CA LYS A 536 19.59 19.18 36.34
C LYS A 536 20.02 19.74 37.70
N ARG A 537 20.73 20.88 37.69
CA ARG A 537 21.13 21.57 38.92
C ARG A 537 19.92 22.04 39.72
N ARG A 538 18.98 22.75 39.07
CA ARG A 538 17.76 23.26 39.69
C ARG A 538 16.92 22.15 40.31
N ARG A 539 16.76 21.01 39.62
CA ARG A 539 16.03 19.84 40.16
C ARG A 539 16.73 19.25 41.39
N ALA A 540 18.06 19.16 41.36
CA ALA A 540 18.83 18.66 42.49
C ALA A 540 18.76 19.60 43.70
N GLU A 541 18.78 20.92 43.47
CA GLU A 541 18.64 21.95 44.50
C GLU A 541 17.23 21.92 45.12
N ALA A 542 16.18 21.95 44.29
CA ALA A 542 14.80 21.85 44.77
C ALA A 542 14.55 20.56 45.59
N SER A 543 15.16 19.43 45.20
CA SER A 543 15.07 18.19 45.97
C SER A 543 15.80 18.27 47.32
N LYS A 544 16.90 19.01 47.41
CA LYS A 544 17.61 19.25 48.69
C LYS A 544 16.81 20.19 49.58
N ASP A 545 16.26 21.25 49.01
CA ASP A 545 15.46 22.24 49.74
C ASP A 545 14.20 21.59 50.32
N ALA A 546 13.49 20.79 49.52
CA ALA A 546 12.33 20.03 49.99
C ALA A 546 12.70 19.02 51.10
N ALA A 547 13.86 18.36 51.01
CA ALA A 547 14.33 17.46 52.05
C ALA A 547 14.67 18.21 53.36
N ASN A 548 15.28 19.40 53.25
CA ASN A 548 15.58 20.26 54.40
C ASN A 548 14.30 20.77 55.06
N GLU A 549 13.33 21.24 54.27
CA GLU A 549 12.03 21.70 54.76
C GLU A 549 11.28 20.56 55.46
N TYR A 550 11.24 19.37 54.85
CA TYR A 550 10.66 18.19 55.47
C TYR A 550 11.35 17.83 56.79
N ALA A 551 12.68 17.89 56.85
CA ALA A 551 13.43 17.61 58.08
C ALA A 551 13.09 18.61 59.21
N GLN A 552 12.91 19.89 58.88
CA GLN A 552 12.46 20.90 59.84
C GLN A 552 11.05 20.60 60.35
N ILE A 553 10.10 20.32 59.46
CA ILE A 553 8.72 19.95 59.84
C ILE A 553 8.71 18.70 60.72
N LEU A 554 9.48 17.68 60.35
CA LEU A 554 9.60 16.44 61.10
C LEU A 554 10.15 16.70 62.51
N SER A 555 11.20 17.51 62.62
CA SER A 555 11.78 17.86 63.92
C SER A 555 10.77 18.56 64.85
N LYS A 556 9.96 19.47 64.28
CA LYS A 556 8.89 20.17 65.00
C LYS A 556 7.83 19.18 65.49
N ARG A 557 7.32 18.31 64.61
CA ARG A 557 6.31 17.30 64.98
C ARG A 557 6.81 16.31 66.03
N ILE A 558 8.07 15.88 65.94
CA ILE A 558 8.68 15.01 66.95
C ILE A 558 8.76 15.75 68.31
N SER A 559 9.10 17.04 68.30
CA SER A 559 9.17 17.83 69.53
C SER A 559 7.79 17.99 70.19
N GLU A 560 6.75 18.24 69.39
CA GLU A 560 5.36 18.34 69.85
C GLU A 560 4.88 17.00 70.44
N ALA A 561 5.09 15.89 69.72
CA ALA A 561 4.72 14.56 70.21
C ALA A 561 5.45 14.16 71.51
N LYS A 562 6.73 14.54 71.64
CA LYS A 562 7.50 14.36 72.89
C LYS A 562 6.95 15.21 74.04
N ALA A 563 6.50 16.44 73.76
CA ALA A 563 5.90 17.31 74.75
C ALA A 563 4.54 16.75 75.22
N GLU A 564 3.68 16.29 74.30
CA GLU A 564 2.41 15.65 74.63
C GLU A 564 2.59 14.39 75.48
N THR A 565 3.53 13.51 75.10
CA THR A 565 3.83 12.31 75.90
C THR A 565 4.39 12.64 77.28
N ALA A 566 5.23 13.68 77.40
CA ALA A 566 5.71 14.16 78.69
C ALA A 566 4.59 14.75 79.55
N GLU A 567 3.64 15.48 78.94
CA GLU A 567 2.47 16.02 79.63
C GLU A 567 1.53 14.90 80.11
N ALA A 568 1.23 13.92 79.24
CA ALA A 568 0.44 12.75 79.61
C ALA A 568 1.09 11.97 80.76
N ARG A 569 2.42 11.84 80.77
CA ARG A 569 3.17 11.22 81.87
C ARG A 569 3.05 12.03 83.17
N LYS A 570 3.10 13.36 83.12
CA LYS A 570 2.87 14.23 84.28
C LYS A 570 1.44 14.07 84.83
N ARG A 571 0.43 14.06 83.95
CA ARG A 571 -0.99 13.84 84.32
C ARG A 571 -1.20 12.49 85.00
N ARG A 572 -0.57 11.41 84.50
CA ARG A 572 -0.60 10.07 85.14
C ARG A 572 0.12 10.05 86.49
N ALA A 573 1.23 10.78 86.64
CA ALA A 573 1.95 10.86 87.91
C ALA A 573 1.14 11.62 88.98
N SER A 574 0.40 12.67 88.59
CA SER A 574 -0.50 13.38 89.50
C SER A 574 -1.72 12.56 89.91
N SER A 575 -2.23 11.68 89.04
CA SER A 575 -3.38 10.82 89.38
C SER A 575 -3.03 9.66 90.33
N MET A 576 -1.75 9.30 90.48
CA MET A 576 -1.28 8.29 91.45
C MET A 576 -0.92 8.86 92.84
N ARG A 577 -1.10 10.17 93.06
CA ARG A 577 -0.80 10.85 94.34
C ARG A 577 -2.05 11.13 95.20
N HIS A 578 -3.19 10.57 94.85
CA HIS A 578 -4.43 10.62 95.63
C HIS A 578 -4.82 9.24 96.14
#